data_AF-A0A953N2J7-F1
#
_entry.id   AF-A0A953N2J7-F1
#
_cell.length_a   1.000
_cell.length_b   1.000
_cell.length_c   1.000
_cell.angle_alpha   90.00
_cell.angle_beta   90.00
_cell.angle_gamma   90.00
#
_symmetry.space_group_name_H-M   'P 1'
#
loop_
_entity.id
_entity.type
_entity.pdbx_description
1 polymer ?
#
loop_
_entity_poly.entity_id
_entity_poly.type
_entity_poly.pdbx_seq_one_letter_code
_entity_poly.pdbx_strand_id
1 'polypeptide(L)'
;MNTAPKSKKNNIKRLHKYYSLTGFYSFVGQSLKKASLPILGFIILVVLLNQFVFDFSEFFTHITNTYAPVGILSVFFASESLLGLIPPEIFIAWSDKTASPMVYLTLLAILSYLGGIVSYFIGKMILRIPAVYNYVEVKMEKHLRNVRKWGGFLIIVGALLPIPFSMTSMAAGTINYRFRNYLLFGTLRFVRFYLFALAIFNLV
;
A
#
# COMPACT_ATOMS: atom_id res chain seq x y z
N MET A 1 30.54 -37.31 9.88
CA MET A 1 30.02 -36.21 9.04
C MET A 1 29.26 -35.24 9.93
N ASN A 2 29.86 -34.10 10.30
CA ASN A 2 29.21 -33.11 11.16
C ASN A 2 28.52 -32.04 10.29
N THR A 3 27.19 -32.02 10.32
CA THR A 3 26.36 -30.97 9.72
C THR A 3 26.29 -29.78 10.69
N ALA A 4 27.16 -28.79 10.48
CA ALA A 4 27.09 -27.54 11.23
C ALA A 4 25.73 -26.83 10.98
N PRO A 5 25.02 -26.35 12.02
CA PRO A 5 23.76 -25.65 11.83
C PRO A 5 24.06 -24.26 11.25
N LYS A 6 23.55 -23.98 10.04
CA LYS A 6 23.69 -22.66 9.40
C LYS A 6 23.04 -21.57 10.27
N SER A 7 23.91 -20.77 10.90
CA SER A 7 23.59 -19.62 11.75
C SER A 7 22.61 -18.63 11.10
N LYS A 8 21.33 -18.67 11.51
CA LYS A 8 20.30 -17.67 11.15
C LYS A 8 20.60 -16.27 11.71
N LYS A 9 21.37 -16.16 12.81
CA LYS A 9 21.70 -14.88 13.49
C LYS A 9 22.52 -13.92 12.61
N ASN A 10 23.26 -14.43 11.62
CA ASN A 10 24.08 -13.61 10.72
C ASN A 10 23.29 -12.90 9.61
N ASN A 11 22.07 -13.34 9.28
CA ASN A 11 21.35 -12.81 8.12
C ASN A 11 20.71 -11.44 8.38
N ILE A 12 20.14 -11.20 9.56
CA ILE A 12 19.52 -9.91 9.91
C ILE A 12 20.58 -8.82 10.06
N LYS A 13 21.71 -9.12 10.73
CA LYS A 13 22.84 -8.20 10.86
C LYS A 13 23.42 -7.82 9.49
N ARG A 14 23.50 -8.79 8.57
CA ARG A 14 23.92 -8.55 7.18
C ARG A 14 22.93 -7.67 6.42
N LEU A 15 21.63 -7.90 6.57
CA LEU A 15 20.58 -7.11 5.95
C LEU A 15 20.61 -5.65 6.44
N HIS A 16 20.71 -5.47 7.76
CA HIS A 16 20.80 -4.15 8.38
C HIS A 16 22.05 -3.39 7.90
N LYS A 17 23.21 -4.05 7.89
CA LYS A 17 24.46 -3.46 7.40
C LYS A 17 24.36 -3.11 5.91
N TYR A 18 23.73 -3.98 5.10
CA TYR A 18 23.47 -3.71 3.69
C TYR A 18 22.63 -2.44 3.49
N TYR A 19 21.49 -2.32 4.18
CA TYR A 19 20.63 -1.15 4.03
C TYR A 19 21.26 0.14 4.56
N SER A 20 21.99 0.07 5.67
CA SER A 20 22.77 1.20 6.20
C SER A 20 23.81 1.69 5.18
N LEU A 21 24.57 0.78 4.57
CA LEU A 21 25.59 1.14 3.57
C LEU A 21 25.01 1.67 2.26
N THR A 22 23.81 1.24 1.88
CA THR A 22 23.14 1.76 0.67
C THR A 22 22.53 3.16 0.84
N GLY A 23 22.65 3.80 2.01
CA GLY A 23 22.06 5.12 2.26
C GLY A 23 20.53 5.12 2.34
N PHE A 24 19.95 3.96 2.62
CA PHE A 24 18.53 3.76 2.52
C PHE A 24 17.75 4.30 3.72
N TYR A 25 18.26 4.11 4.95
CA TYR A 25 17.56 4.60 6.14
C TYR A 25 17.46 6.14 6.12
N SER A 26 18.49 6.82 5.62
CA SER A 26 18.44 8.27 5.41
C SER A 26 17.44 8.66 4.32
N PHE A 27 17.36 7.91 3.20
CA PHE A 27 16.35 8.13 2.17
C PHE A 27 14.92 8.00 2.73
N VAL A 28 14.64 6.95 3.52
CA VAL A 28 13.33 6.72 4.13
C VAL A 28 12.98 7.79 5.14
N GLY A 29 13.90 8.10 6.05
CA GLY A 29 13.70 9.15 7.04
C GLY A 29 13.45 10.52 6.39
N GLN A 30 14.19 10.86 5.34
CA GLN A 30 13.96 12.09 4.59
C GLN A 30 12.63 12.08 3.83
N SER A 31 12.23 10.94 3.27
CA SER A 31 10.96 10.79 2.56
C SER A 31 9.77 10.90 3.52
N LEU A 32 9.83 10.25 4.69
CA LEU A 32 8.83 10.39 5.76
C LEU A 32 8.76 11.82 6.28
N LYS A 33 9.91 12.46 6.53
CA LYS A 33 9.93 13.86 6.98
C LYS A 33 9.28 14.78 5.94
N LYS A 34 9.60 14.61 4.65
CA LYS A 34 8.98 15.38 3.57
C LYS A 34 7.49 15.10 3.40
N ALA A 35 7.05 13.85 3.60
CA ALA A 35 5.65 13.47 3.52
C ALA A 35 4.83 13.90 4.75
N SER A 36 5.46 14.07 5.91
CA SER A 36 4.75 14.38 7.17
C SER A 36 3.95 15.68 7.10
N LEU A 37 4.52 16.73 6.50
CA LEU A 37 3.87 18.05 6.39
C LEU A 37 2.61 18.01 5.51
N PRO A 38 2.63 17.49 4.26
CA PRO A 38 1.41 17.36 3.47
C PRO A 38 0.40 16.39 4.06
N ILE A 39 0.84 15.33 4.76
CA ILE A 39 -0.09 14.42 5.48
C ILE A 39 -0.80 15.18 6.60
N LEU A 40 -0.08 15.93 7.43
CA LEU A 40 -0.66 16.76 8.50
C LEU A 40 -1.61 17.81 7.92
N GLY A 41 -1.21 18.50 6.85
CA GLY A 41 -2.06 19.46 6.17
C GLY A 41 -3.35 18.83 5.63
N PHE A 42 -3.27 17.64 5.05
CA PHE A 42 -4.43 16.88 4.58
C PHE A 42 -5.35 16.46 5.73
N ILE A 43 -4.80 15.97 6.84
CA ILE A 43 -5.58 15.62 8.04
C ILE A 43 -6.31 16.85 8.59
N ILE A 44 -5.61 17.98 8.75
CA ILE A 44 -6.22 19.23 9.23
C ILE A 44 -7.33 19.68 8.28
N LEU A 45 -7.10 19.61 6.96
CA LEU A 45 -8.10 19.95 5.96
C LEU A 45 -9.35 19.06 6.09
N VAL A 46 -9.17 17.75 6.22
CA VAL A 46 -10.30 16.80 6.39
C VAL A 46 -11.09 17.11 7.66
N VAL A 47 -10.42 17.39 8.78
CA VAL A 47 -11.08 17.76 10.05
C VAL A 47 -11.86 19.07 9.91
N LEU A 48 -11.28 20.08 9.26
CA LEU A 48 -11.97 21.36 9.02
C LEU A 48 -13.18 21.17 8.11
N LEU A 49 -13.06 20.36 7.06
CA LEU A 49 -14.20 20.04 6.19
C LEU A 49 -15.31 19.33 6.96
N ASN A 50 -14.96 18.37 7.83
CA ASN A 50 -15.92 17.68 8.68
C ASN A 50 -16.69 18.63 9.61
N GLN A 51 -15.97 19.58 10.20
CA GLN A 51 -16.55 20.46 11.22
C GLN A 51 -17.30 21.65 10.64
N PHE A 52 -16.85 22.22 9.52
CA PHE A 52 -17.35 23.50 9.00
C PHE A 52 -18.14 23.39 7.69
N VAL A 53 -18.04 22.29 6.94
CA VAL A 53 -18.60 22.20 5.59
C VAL A 53 -19.53 20.99 5.41
N PHE A 54 -19.17 19.81 5.91
CA PHE A 54 -19.81 18.56 5.53
C PHE A 54 -19.73 17.49 6.63
N ASP A 55 -20.85 16.96 7.09
CA ASP A 55 -20.87 15.87 8.07
C ASP A 55 -20.55 14.53 7.39
N PHE A 56 -19.32 14.04 7.56
CA PHE A 56 -18.91 12.77 6.99
C PHE A 56 -19.68 11.58 7.58
N SER A 57 -20.12 11.65 8.85
CA SER A 57 -20.87 10.58 9.50
C SER A 57 -22.24 10.41 8.86
N GLU A 58 -22.96 11.51 8.62
CA GLU A 58 -24.25 11.49 7.93
C GLU A 58 -24.10 10.99 6.48
N PHE A 59 -23.09 11.47 5.77
CA PHE A 59 -22.80 11.00 4.41
C PHE A 59 -22.52 9.50 4.33
N PHE A 60 -21.63 8.97 5.18
CA PHE A 60 -21.33 7.54 5.18
C PHE A 60 -22.54 6.69 5.59
N THR A 61 -23.37 7.20 6.50
CA THR A 61 -24.64 6.57 6.88
C THR A 61 -25.61 6.54 5.70
N HIS A 62 -25.75 7.65 4.96
CA HIS A 62 -26.58 7.71 3.76
C HIS A 62 -26.10 6.74 2.68
N ILE A 63 -24.79 6.69 2.42
CA ILE A 63 -24.19 5.73 1.47
C ILE A 63 -24.48 4.29 1.91
N THR A 64 -24.33 3.97 3.19
CA THR A 64 -24.59 2.64 3.75
C THR A 64 -26.05 2.22 3.61
N ASN A 65 -26.98 3.16 3.75
CA ASN A 65 -28.41 2.89 3.64
C ASN A 65 -28.92 2.85 2.18
N THR A 66 -28.25 3.57 1.28
CA THR A 66 -28.68 3.70 -0.12
C THR A 66 -28.07 2.63 -1.02
N TYR A 67 -26.81 2.26 -0.80
CA TYR A 67 -26.08 1.35 -1.67
C TYR A 67 -25.84 -0.01 -1.02
N ALA A 68 -26.03 -1.06 -1.81
CA ALA A 68 -25.67 -2.40 -1.38
C ALA A 68 -24.15 -2.48 -1.08
N PRO A 69 -23.72 -3.12 0.02
CA PRO A 69 -22.30 -3.25 0.37
C PRO A 69 -21.44 -3.85 -0.74
N VAL A 70 -21.99 -4.79 -1.52
CA VAL A 70 -21.32 -5.40 -2.67
C VAL A 70 -20.91 -4.36 -3.72
N GLY A 71 -21.75 -3.34 -3.97
CA GLY A 71 -21.43 -2.27 -4.91
C GLY A 71 -20.24 -1.44 -4.44
N ILE A 72 -20.22 -1.06 -3.16
CA ILE A 72 -19.15 -0.28 -2.55
C ILE A 72 -17.83 -1.06 -2.58
N LEU A 73 -17.88 -2.34 -2.20
CA LEU A 73 -16.72 -3.24 -2.25
C LEU A 73 -16.19 -3.44 -3.68
N SER A 74 -17.08 -3.49 -4.67
CA SER A 74 -16.69 -3.62 -6.09
C SER A 74 -15.99 -2.37 -6.60
N VAL A 75 -16.51 -1.17 -6.27
CA VAL A 75 -15.87 0.11 -6.61
C VAL A 75 -14.50 0.21 -5.94
N PHE A 76 -14.42 -0.15 -4.65
CA PHE A 76 -13.15 -0.20 -3.93
C PHE A 76 -12.15 -1.13 -4.61
N PHE A 77 -12.56 -2.37 -4.91
CA PHE A 77 -11.70 -3.36 -5.55
C PHE A 77 -11.22 -2.90 -6.94
N ALA A 78 -12.10 -2.29 -7.74
CA ALA A 78 -11.74 -1.75 -9.05
C ALA A 78 -10.73 -0.60 -8.92
N SER A 79 -10.95 0.32 -7.98
CA SER A 79 -10.01 1.41 -7.67
C SER A 79 -8.64 0.85 -7.28
N GLU A 80 -8.61 -0.08 -6.32
CA GLU A 80 -7.39 -0.71 -5.81
C GLU A 80 -6.66 -1.60 -6.84
N SER A 81 -7.37 -2.15 -7.82
CA SER A 81 -6.75 -2.97 -8.86
C SER A 81 -6.06 -2.15 -9.93
N LEU A 82 -6.54 -0.93 -10.21
CA LEU A 82 -6.05 -0.09 -11.30
C LEU A 82 -5.02 0.92 -10.83
N LEU A 83 -5.46 1.97 -10.13
CA LEU A 83 -4.65 3.15 -9.83
C LEU A 83 -4.62 3.52 -8.34
N GLY A 84 -5.51 2.94 -7.53
CA GLY A 84 -5.65 3.26 -6.10
C GLY A 84 -5.96 4.74 -5.88
N LEU A 85 -6.77 5.35 -6.76
CA LEU A 85 -7.08 6.78 -6.73
C LEU A 85 -7.91 7.15 -5.50
N ILE A 86 -8.83 6.26 -5.11
CA ILE A 86 -9.70 6.50 -3.96
C ILE A 86 -8.96 6.03 -2.71
N PRO A 87 -8.70 6.92 -1.73
CA PRO A 87 -8.02 6.55 -0.50
C PRO A 87 -8.77 5.43 0.24
N PRO A 88 -8.09 4.34 0.66
CA PRO A 88 -8.72 3.26 1.41
C PRO A 88 -9.32 3.74 2.74
N GLU A 89 -8.85 4.86 3.28
CA GLU A 89 -9.35 5.49 4.51
C GLU A 89 -10.85 5.82 4.44
N ILE A 90 -11.35 6.21 3.26
CA ILE A 90 -12.78 6.49 3.03
C ILE A 90 -13.62 5.22 3.23
N PHE A 91 -13.13 4.09 2.73
CA PHE A 91 -13.81 2.80 2.86
C PHE A 91 -13.68 2.22 4.26
N ILE A 92 -12.59 2.49 4.96
CA ILE A 92 -12.43 2.14 6.38
C ILE A 92 -13.46 2.91 7.22
N ALA A 93 -13.61 4.22 6.99
CA ALA A 93 -14.64 5.02 7.66
C ALA A 93 -16.06 4.52 7.35
N TRP A 94 -16.34 4.16 6.10
CA TRP A 94 -17.60 3.52 5.73
C TRP A 94 -17.85 2.21 6.50
N SER A 95 -16.83 1.37 6.69
CA SER A 95 -16.97 0.09 7.39
C SER A 95 -17.45 0.26 8.84
N ASP A 96 -17.08 1.36 9.50
CA ASP A 96 -17.54 1.70 10.87
C ASP A 96 -19.07 1.85 10.96
N LYS A 97 -19.70 2.37 9.91
CA LYS A 97 -21.15 2.61 9.86
C LYS A 97 -21.97 1.40 9.44
N THR A 98 -21.33 0.24 9.24
CA THR A 98 -22.01 -1.01 8.88
C THR A 98 -22.43 -1.82 10.11
N ALA A 99 -23.35 -2.78 9.95
CA ALA A 99 -23.79 -3.66 11.03
C ALA A 99 -22.67 -4.56 11.61
N SER A 100 -21.60 -4.79 10.84
CA SER A 100 -20.47 -5.65 11.24
C SER A 100 -19.12 -5.06 10.80
N PRO A 101 -18.65 -3.98 11.47
CA PRO A 101 -17.49 -3.21 11.01
C PRO A 101 -16.23 -4.03 10.81
N MET A 102 -15.94 -4.96 11.72
CA MET A 102 -14.74 -5.80 11.65
C MET A 102 -14.76 -6.76 10.44
N VAL A 103 -15.94 -7.24 10.05
CA VAL A 103 -16.11 -8.13 8.89
C VAL A 103 -15.83 -7.36 7.60
N TYR A 104 -16.45 -6.18 7.45
CA TYR A 104 -16.23 -5.33 6.28
C TYR A 104 -14.81 -4.79 6.21
N LEU A 105 -14.20 -4.43 7.34
CA LEU A 105 -12.79 -4.03 7.40
C LEU A 105 -11.87 -5.15 6.91
N THR A 106 -12.11 -6.38 7.36
CA THR A 106 -11.33 -7.55 6.93
C THR A 106 -11.52 -7.81 5.44
N LEU A 107 -12.76 -7.72 4.95
CA LEU A 107 -13.07 -7.91 3.54
C LEU A 107 -12.41 -6.84 2.67
N LEU A 108 -12.43 -5.57 3.10
CA LEU A 108 -11.68 -4.49 2.46
C LEU A 108 -10.20 -4.80 2.43
N ALA A 109 -9.58 -5.21 3.54
CA ALA A 109 -8.17 -5.56 3.56
C ALA A 109 -7.81 -6.71 2.60
N ILE A 110 -8.68 -7.74 2.51
CA ILE A 110 -8.54 -8.85 1.55
C ILE A 110 -8.63 -8.34 0.12
N LEU A 111 -9.68 -7.58 -0.23
CA LEU A 111 -9.85 -7.01 -1.56
C LEU A 111 -8.70 -6.09 -1.94
N SER A 112 -8.17 -5.34 -0.97
CA SER A 112 -7.03 -4.45 -1.16
C SER A 112 -5.73 -5.21 -1.46
N TYR A 113 -5.53 -6.35 -0.80
CA TYR A 113 -4.42 -7.24 -1.07
C TYR A 113 -4.55 -7.93 -2.45
N LEU A 114 -5.75 -8.41 -2.78
CA LEU A 114 -6.06 -8.99 -4.08
C LEU A 114 -5.93 -7.97 -5.21
N GLY A 115 -6.40 -6.74 -5.01
CA GLY A 115 -6.27 -5.64 -5.98
C GLY A 115 -4.81 -5.34 -6.27
N GLY A 116 -3.95 -5.32 -5.24
CA GLY A 116 -2.50 -5.21 -5.45
C GLY A 116 -1.92 -6.36 -6.28
N ILE A 117 -2.36 -7.60 -6.07
CA ILE A 117 -1.95 -8.74 -6.90
C ILE A 117 -2.35 -8.51 -8.37
N VAL A 118 -3.56 -8.02 -8.62
CA VAL A 118 -4.00 -7.64 -9.97
C VAL A 118 -3.10 -6.55 -10.55
N SER A 119 -2.83 -5.47 -9.80
CA SER A 119 -1.93 -4.40 -10.23
C SER A 119 -0.51 -4.90 -10.54
N TYR A 120 0.01 -5.85 -9.75
CA TYR A 120 1.30 -6.47 -10.01
C TYR A 120 1.33 -7.19 -11.37
N PHE A 121 0.28 -7.95 -11.69
CA PHE A 121 0.18 -8.59 -13.00
C PHE A 121 -0.02 -7.58 -14.13
N ILE A 122 -0.80 -6.51 -13.93
CA ILE A 122 -0.91 -5.40 -14.88
C ILE A 122 0.48 -4.81 -15.15
N GLY A 123 1.27 -4.54 -14.12
CA GLY A 123 2.64 -4.03 -14.28
C GLY A 123 3.53 -4.98 -15.09
N LYS A 124 3.40 -6.29 -14.85
CA LYS A 124 4.13 -7.31 -15.61
C LYS A 124 3.67 -7.37 -17.08
N MET A 125 2.38 -7.17 -17.35
CA MET A 125 1.83 -7.12 -18.70
C MET A 125 2.29 -5.86 -19.45
N ILE A 126 2.29 -4.70 -18.78
CA ILE A 126 2.78 -3.44 -19.33
C ILE A 126 4.24 -3.56 -19.80
N LEU A 127 5.08 -4.27 -19.03
CA LEU A 127 6.49 -4.49 -19.40
C LEU A 127 6.66 -5.33 -20.68
N ARG A 128 5.66 -6.12 -21.10
CA ARG A 128 5.73 -6.89 -22.35
C ARG A 128 5.63 -6.01 -23.60
N ILE A 129 5.22 -4.76 -23.46
CA ILE A 129 5.13 -3.81 -24.56
C ILE A 129 6.56 -3.37 -24.94
N PRO A 130 7.02 -3.57 -26.19
CA PRO A 130 8.43 -3.31 -26.57
C PRO A 130 8.90 -1.88 -26.29
N ALA A 131 8.04 -0.89 -26.49
CA ALA A 131 8.34 0.51 -26.19
C ALA A 131 8.59 0.74 -24.69
N VAL A 132 7.75 0.15 -23.83
CA VAL A 132 7.90 0.26 -22.38
C VAL A 132 9.12 -0.52 -21.91
N TYR A 133 9.34 -1.72 -22.43
CA TYR A 133 10.53 -2.52 -22.14
C TYR A 133 11.81 -1.74 -22.45
N ASN A 134 11.93 -1.16 -23.64
CA ASN A 134 13.11 -0.38 -24.02
C ASN A 134 13.29 0.86 -23.12
N TYR A 135 12.20 1.55 -22.78
CA TYR A 135 12.30 2.71 -21.89
C TYR A 135 12.72 2.33 -20.47
N VAL A 136 12.06 1.34 -19.87
CA VAL A 136 12.33 0.89 -18.51
C VAL A 136 13.68 0.19 -18.46
N GLU A 137 13.87 -0.89 -19.21
CA GLU A 137 15.05 -1.74 -19.09
C GLU A 137 16.33 -1.08 -19.61
N VAL A 138 16.26 -0.35 -20.74
CA VAL A 138 17.45 0.21 -21.41
C VAL A 138 17.69 1.65 -20.96
N LYS A 139 16.70 2.53 -21.11
CA LYS A 139 16.88 3.97 -20.83
C LYS A 139 16.95 4.29 -19.34
N MET A 140 16.25 3.54 -18.49
CA MET A 140 16.21 3.77 -17.04
C MET A 140 17.09 2.81 -16.22
N GLU A 141 17.95 2.01 -16.86
CA GLU A 141 18.75 0.96 -16.19
C GLU A 141 19.47 1.47 -14.93
N LYS A 142 20.14 2.64 -15.01
CA LYS A 142 20.86 3.25 -13.90
C LYS A 142 19.95 3.56 -12.70
N HIS A 143 18.74 4.05 -12.94
CA HIS A 143 17.76 4.36 -11.89
C HIS A 143 17.14 3.08 -11.32
N LEU A 144 16.85 2.10 -12.18
CA LEU A 144 16.25 0.82 -11.78
C LEU A 144 17.18 -0.06 -10.97
N ARG A 145 18.50 0.06 -11.16
CA ARG A 145 19.49 -0.74 -10.42
C ARG A 145 19.31 -0.61 -8.90
N ASN A 146 19.02 0.59 -8.40
CA ASN A 146 18.78 0.82 -6.98
C ASN A 146 17.35 0.43 -6.57
N VAL A 147 16.36 0.72 -7.42
CA VAL A 147 14.95 0.32 -7.18
C VAL A 147 14.82 -1.19 -7.04
N ARG A 148 15.49 -1.99 -7.88
CA ARG A 148 15.49 -3.46 -7.79
C ARG A 148 16.16 -3.98 -6.52
N LYS A 149 17.25 -3.35 -6.09
CA LYS A 149 17.93 -3.69 -4.82
C LYS A 149 17.02 -3.44 -3.62
N TRP A 150 16.20 -2.39 -3.66
CA TRP A 150 15.26 -2.02 -2.60
C TRP A 150 13.84 -2.53 -2.82
N GLY A 151 13.57 -3.28 -3.88
CA GLY A 151 12.20 -3.60 -4.33
C GLY A 151 11.33 -4.21 -3.25
N GLY A 152 11.89 -5.14 -2.46
CA GLY A 152 11.17 -5.74 -1.34
C GLY A 152 10.72 -4.73 -0.29
N PHE A 153 11.58 -3.77 0.03
CA PHE A 153 11.22 -2.72 0.98
C PHE A 153 10.29 -1.67 0.38
N LEU A 154 10.44 -1.30 -0.89
CA LEU A 154 9.52 -0.38 -1.54
C LEU A 154 8.08 -0.93 -1.49
N ILE A 155 7.91 -2.25 -1.58
CA ILE A 155 6.62 -2.91 -1.37
C ILE A 155 6.16 -2.81 0.08
N ILE A 156 7.05 -3.03 1.07
CA ILE A 156 6.74 -2.87 2.51
C ILE A 156 6.25 -1.46 2.81
N VAL A 157 6.96 -0.45 2.31
CA VAL A 157 6.60 0.96 2.44
C VAL A 157 5.28 1.25 1.74
N GLY A 158 5.09 0.72 0.52
CA GLY A 158 3.83 0.75 -0.21
C GLY A 158 2.64 0.21 0.58
N ALA A 159 2.86 -0.90 1.27
CA ALA A 159 1.83 -1.60 2.02
C ALA A 159 1.43 -0.86 3.31
N LEU A 160 2.35 -0.13 3.93
CA LEU A 160 2.17 0.50 5.24
C LEU A 160 1.89 2.01 5.19
N LEU A 161 2.58 2.75 4.33
CA LEU A 161 2.45 4.21 4.26
C LEU A 161 1.18 4.63 3.51
N PRO A 162 0.70 5.88 3.69
CA PRO A 162 -0.43 6.44 2.96
C PRO A 162 -0.08 6.76 1.50
N ILE A 163 0.39 5.75 0.78
CA ILE A 163 0.62 5.79 -0.66
C ILE A 163 -0.29 4.76 -1.36
N PRO A 164 -0.65 4.99 -2.64
CA PRO A 164 -1.45 4.05 -3.41
C PRO A 164 -0.69 2.73 -3.59
N PHE A 165 -1.16 1.67 -2.93
CA PHE A 165 -0.49 0.37 -2.97
C PHE A 165 -0.52 -0.25 -4.37
N SER A 166 -1.59 -0.01 -5.13
CA SER A 166 -1.73 -0.39 -6.53
C SER A 166 -0.56 0.09 -7.38
N MET A 167 -0.14 1.36 -7.24
CA MET A 167 1.03 1.91 -7.93
C MET A 167 2.31 1.21 -7.51
N THR A 168 2.50 0.95 -6.21
CA THR A 168 3.69 0.23 -5.73
C THR A 168 3.72 -1.22 -6.21
N SER A 169 2.55 -1.86 -6.31
CA SER A 169 2.40 -3.23 -6.81
C SER A 169 2.64 -3.31 -8.31
N MET A 170 2.10 -2.35 -9.07
CA MET A 170 2.34 -2.23 -10.50
C MET A 170 3.81 -1.97 -10.78
N ALA A 171 4.46 -1.08 -10.03
CA ALA A 171 5.89 -0.84 -10.11
C ALA A 171 6.71 -2.12 -9.76
N ALA A 172 6.28 -2.89 -8.76
CA ALA A 172 6.90 -4.18 -8.45
C ALA A 172 6.77 -5.19 -9.61
N GLY A 173 5.64 -5.17 -10.32
CA GLY A 173 5.40 -5.95 -11.53
C GLY A 173 6.29 -5.53 -12.71
N THR A 174 6.40 -4.23 -12.98
CA THR A 174 7.21 -3.70 -14.09
C THR A 174 8.71 -3.92 -13.90
N ILE A 175 9.19 -4.05 -12.66
CA ILE A 175 10.60 -4.39 -12.39
C ILE A 175 10.86 -5.89 -12.28
N ASN A 176 9.88 -6.74 -12.60
CA ASN A 176 9.93 -8.20 -12.46
C ASN A 176 10.36 -8.66 -11.05
N TYR A 177 9.85 -8.01 -10.02
CA TYR A 177 10.14 -8.41 -8.64
C TYR A 177 9.65 -9.84 -8.36
N ARG A 178 10.31 -10.59 -7.45
CA ARG A 178 9.93 -11.99 -7.20
C ARG A 178 8.54 -12.08 -6.56
N PHE A 179 7.57 -12.65 -7.29
CA PHE A 179 6.16 -12.73 -6.86
C PHE A 179 5.96 -13.30 -5.45
N ARG A 180 6.67 -14.36 -5.07
CA ARG A 180 6.59 -14.93 -3.71
C ARG A 180 6.94 -13.92 -2.62
N ASN A 181 7.98 -13.13 -2.84
CA ASN A 181 8.39 -12.10 -1.88
C ASN A 181 7.41 -10.92 -1.90
N TYR A 182 6.85 -10.60 -3.07
CA TYR A 182 5.80 -9.59 -3.18
C TYR A 182 4.58 -9.95 -2.34
N LEU A 183 4.08 -11.19 -2.46
CA LEU A 183 2.95 -11.68 -1.66
C LEU A 183 3.24 -11.56 -0.16
N LEU A 184 4.42 -12.02 0.28
CA LEU A 184 4.83 -11.93 1.69
C LEU A 184 4.90 -10.49 2.22
N PHE A 185 5.40 -9.54 1.43
CA PHE A 185 5.46 -8.15 1.87
C PHE A 185 4.12 -7.43 1.75
N GLY A 186 3.29 -7.83 0.78
CA GLY A 186 1.94 -7.30 0.62
C GLY A 186 1.01 -7.63 1.79
N THR A 187 1.28 -8.68 2.58
CA THR A 187 0.46 -8.98 3.77
C THR A 187 0.53 -7.89 4.84
N LEU A 188 1.53 -7.01 4.81
CA LEU A 188 1.57 -5.84 5.68
C LEU A 188 0.40 -4.88 5.44
N ARG A 189 -0.30 -5.03 4.32
CA ARG A 189 -1.52 -4.29 4.04
C ARG A 189 -2.61 -4.57 5.07
N PHE A 190 -2.74 -5.82 5.56
CA PHE A 190 -3.65 -6.12 6.65
C PHE A 190 -3.33 -5.27 7.87
N VAL A 191 -2.06 -5.21 8.27
CA VAL A 191 -1.61 -4.38 9.40
C VAL A 191 -2.02 -2.92 9.22
N ARG A 192 -1.84 -2.34 8.02
CA ARG A 192 -2.27 -0.96 7.73
C ARG A 192 -3.77 -0.76 7.95
N PHE A 193 -4.62 -1.64 7.41
CA PHE A 193 -6.08 -1.50 7.55
C PHE A 193 -6.51 -1.51 9.02
N TYR A 194 -5.95 -2.43 9.83
CA TYR A 194 -6.26 -2.50 11.25
C TYR A 194 -5.72 -1.29 12.04
N LEU A 195 -4.50 -0.82 11.74
CA LEU A 195 -3.93 0.38 12.38
C LEU A 195 -4.77 1.63 12.08
N PHE A 196 -5.20 1.79 10.84
CA PHE A 196 -6.02 2.94 10.44
C PHE A 196 -7.44 2.84 10.98
N ALA A 197 -8.02 1.65 11.05
CA ALA A 197 -9.31 1.45 11.71
C ALA A 197 -9.25 1.83 13.19
N LEU A 198 -8.20 1.45 13.91
CA LEU A 198 -8.02 1.88 15.32
C LEU A 198 -7.93 3.40 15.45
N ALA A 199 -7.32 4.10 14.49
CA ALA A 199 -7.27 5.56 14.52
C ALA A 199 -8.64 6.18 14.18
N ILE A 200 -9.31 5.69 13.13
CA ILE A 200 -10.55 6.26 12.59
C ILE A 200 -11.75 5.94 13.49
N PHE A 201 -11.90 4.70 13.97
CA PHE A 201 -13.03 4.30 14.82
C PHE A 201 -13.03 5.01 16.17
N ASN A 202 -11.86 5.48 16.64
CA ASN A 202 -11.77 6.30 17.85
C ASN A 202 -12.10 7.79 17.60
N LEU A 203 -12.16 8.23 16.35
CA LEU A 203 -12.36 9.63 15.95
C LEU A 203 -13.74 9.92 15.35
N VAL A 204 -14.50 8.89 14.94
CA VAL A 204 -15.74 8.96 14.14
C VAL A 204 -16.91 8.26 14.84
#